data_AF-A0A842SSQ0-F1
#
_entry.id   AF-A0A842SSQ0-F1
#
_cell.length_a   1.000
_cell.length_b   1.000
_cell.length_c   1.000
_cell.angle_alpha   90.00
_cell.angle_beta   90.00
_cell.angle_gamma   90.00
#
_symmetry.space_group_name_H-M   'P 1'
#
loop_
_entity.id
_entity.type
_entity.pdbx_description
1 polymer ?
#
loop_
_entity_poly.entity_id
_entity_poly.type
_entity_poly.pdbx_seq_one_letter_code
_entity_poly.pdbx_strand_id
1 'polypeptide(L)'
;MEDTIRRLALANAIKFKGKADPKAVIGGLVKEHPETKKDMAAAKKLIEQIVDEINHSSLEQQHKALLELNPSYDKQQQALKKERKEKAQELPTLEDAEQGRVVTRMPPEPSKHAHLGHAISFLINYLYAKMYQGKVVLRLDDTNPETARQEYVDAMQEDVIDYLGAQPDETVAASDHMNRYYAYAEQLIAKGRAYVCNCPQDAIKQQRRDRKDCPHRNQSLAQNKSLWKRMKNGESEEGE
;
A
#
# COMPACT_ATOMS: atom_id res chain seq x y z
N MET A 1 38.06 -4.34 17.60
CA MET A 1 37.18 -5.23 16.81
C MET A 1 36.22 -5.99 17.72
N GLU A 2 36.72 -6.74 18.72
CA GLU A 2 35.87 -7.49 19.67
C GLU A 2 34.86 -6.61 20.42
N ASP A 3 35.30 -5.51 21.04
CA ASP A 3 34.39 -4.58 21.75
C ASP A 3 33.30 -4.01 20.84
N THR A 4 33.63 -3.79 19.56
CA THR A 4 32.65 -3.35 18.55
C THR A 4 31.63 -4.44 18.27
N ILE A 5 32.08 -5.69 18.10
CA ILE A 5 31.20 -6.84 17.91
C ILE A 5 30.30 -7.02 19.14
N ARG A 6 30.85 -6.98 20.36
CA ARG A 6 30.08 -7.07 21.62
C ARG A 6 29.05 -5.95 21.72
N ARG A 7 29.45 -4.69 21.50
CA ARG A 7 28.53 -3.54 21.53
C ARG A 7 27.41 -3.67 20.51
N LEU A 8 27.71 -4.07 19.28
CA LEU A 8 26.71 -4.24 18.22
C LEU A 8 25.77 -5.42 18.51
N ALA A 9 26.30 -6.54 19.00
CA ALA A 9 25.53 -7.72 19.38
C ALA A 9 24.60 -7.43 20.56
N LEU A 10 25.10 -6.79 21.63
CA LEU A 10 24.28 -6.40 22.78
C LEU A 10 23.16 -5.42 22.38
N ALA A 11 23.46 -4.42 21.55
CA ALA A 11 22.45 -3.49 21.03
C ALA A 11 21.39 -4.20 20.17
N ASN A 12 21.78 -5.23 19.42
CA ASN A 12 20.85 -6.06 18.66
C ASN A 12 19.99 -6.94 19.59
N ALA A 13 20.60 -7.62 20.56
CA ALA A 13 19.90 -8.47 21.53
C ALA A 13 18.82 -7.68 22.29
N ILE A 14 19.13 -6.50 22.80
CA ILE A 14 18.16 -5.64 23.52
C ILE A 14 16.99 -5.26 22.62
N LYS A 15 17.25 -4.93 21.35
CA LYS A 15 16.20 -4.61 20.37
C LYS A 15 15.27 -5.81 20.11
N PHE A 16 15.80 -7.03 20.17
CA PHE A 16 15.07 -8.26 19.86
C PHE A 16 14.84 -9.14 21.10
N LYS A 17 14.57 -8.50 22.25
CA LYS A 17 14.15 -9.15 23.50
C LYS A 17 15.09 -10.26 23.98
N GLY A 18 16.39 -10.03 23.86
CA GLY A 18 17.45 -10.88 24.39
C GLY A 18 18.16 -11.73 23.35
N LYS A 19 17.73 -11.66 22.08
CA LYS A 19 18.27 -12.49 21.00
C LYS A 19 19.00 -11.66 19.95
N ALA A 20 20.33 -11.74 19.95
CA ALA A 20 21.15 -11.20 18.88
C ALA A 20 21.21 -12.15 17.67
N ASP A 21 21.22 -11.55 16.47
CA ASP A 21 21.45 -12.23 15.19
C ASP A 21 22.87 -11.90 14.67
N PRO A 22 23.73 -12.91 14.44
CA PRO A 22 25.06 -12.71 13.85
C PRO A 22 25.05 -11.89 12.55
N LYS A 23 24.02 -12.08 11.70
CA LYS A 23 23.90 -11.35 10.42
C LYS A 23 23.71 -9.86 10.62
N ALA A 24 22.98 -9.46 11.66
CA ALA A 24 22.75 -8.07 11.98
C ALA A 24 24.03 -7.36 12.48
N VAL A 25 24.94 -8.11 13.10
CA VAL A 25 26.22 -7.59 13.62
C VAL A 25 27.24 -7.38 12.50
N ILE A 26 27.27 -8.27 11.50
CA ILE A 26 28.19 -8.18 10.35
C ILE A 26 28.09 -6.82 9.64
N GLY A 27 26.87 -6.36 9.33
CA GLY A 27 26.67 -5.10 8.63
C GLY A 27 27.16 -3.88 9.42
N GLY A 28 26.95 -3.89 10.74
CA GLY A 28 27.46 -2.84 11.63
C GLY A 28 28.98 -2.87 11.75
N LEU A 29 29.59 -4.06 11.85
CA LEU A 29 31.03 -4.22 11.95
C LEU A 29 31.73 -3.70 10.70
N VAL A 30 31.26 -4.07 9.51
CA VAL A 30 31.84 -3.64 8.23
C VAL A 30 31.75 -2.12 8.04
N LYS A 31 30.74 -1.48 8.62
CA LYS A 31 30.59 -0.02 8.57
C LYS A 31 31.64 0.70 9.43
N GLU A 32 31.92 0.18 10.61
CA GLU A 32 32.86 0.80 11.57
C GLU A 32 34.31 0.35 11.38
N HIS A 33 34.52 -0.85 10.85
CA HIS A 33 35.81 -1.48 10.59
C HIS A 33 35.86 -2.00 9.15
N PRO A 34 35.92 -1.14 8.12
CA PRO A 34 35.87 -1.56 6.71
C PRO A 34 36.96 -2.55 6.29
N GLU A 35 38.09 -2.58 7.01
CA GLU A 35 39.20 -3.50 6.83
C GLU A 35 38.83 -4.97 7.10
N THR A 36 37.77 -5.22 7.87
CA THR A 36 37.24 -6.58 8.10
C THR A 36 36.81 -7.29 6.83
N LYS A 37 36.53 -6.55 5.75
CA LYS A 37 36.26 -7.14 4.41
C LYS A 37 37.40 -8.00 3.89
N LYS A 38 38.64 -7.78 4.34
CA LYS A 38 39.82 -8.55 3.94
C LYS A 38 39.90 -9.92 4.59
N ASP A 39 39.29 -10.09 5.78
CA ASP A 39 39.24 -11.35 6.52
C ASP A 39 37.88 -11.53 7.21
N MET A 40 36.86 -11.79 6.38
CA MET A 40 35.49 -12.00 6.85
C MET A 40 35.31 -13.34 7.57
N ALA A 41 36.18 -14.32 7.32
CA ALA A 41 36.07 -15.65 7.91
C ALA A 41 36.37 -15.61 9.41
N ALA A 42 37.47 -14.95 9.80
CA ALA A 42 37.82 -14.76 11.21
C ALA A 42 36.77 -13.91 11.94
N ALA A 43 36.32 -12.81 11.32
CA ALA A 43 35.29 -11.94 11.89
C ALA A 43 33.97 -12.68 12.12
N LYS A 44 33.52 -13.51 11.17
CA LYS A 44 32.28 -14.27 11.30
C LYS A 44 32.32 -15.25 12.47
N LYS A 45 33.43 -15.99 12.62
CA LYS A 45 33.62 -16.92 13.75
C LYS A 45 33.56 -16.20 15.10
N LEU A 46 34.23 -15.05 15.20
CA LEU A 46 34.22 -14.24 16.42
C LEU A 46 32.82 -13.67 16.73
N ILE A 47 32.08 -13.24 15.70
CA ILE A 47 30.69 -12.78 15.85
C ILE A 47 29.80 -13.92 16.36
N GLU A 48 29.90 -15.12 15.77
CA GLU A 48 29.09 -16.27 16.19
C GLU A 48 29.33 -16.63 17.66
N GLN A 49 30.60 -16.64 18.10
CA GLN A 49 30.96 -16.88 19.50
C GLN A 49 30.37 -15.83 20.44
N ILE A 50 30.56 -14.55 20.14
CA ILE A 50 30.09 -13.46 21.00
C ILE A 50 28.57 -13.38 21.05
N VAL A 51 27.90 -13.63 19.93
CA VAL A 51 26.43 -13.65 19.89
C VAL A 51 25.87 -14.81 20.72
N ASP A 52 26.50 -15.99 20.64
CA ASP A 52 26.09 -17.13 21.45
C ASP A 52 26.25 -16.84 22.95
N GLU A 53 27.40 -16.29 23.36
CA GLU A 53 27.63 -15.84 24.75
C GLU A 53 26.56 -14.85 25.23
N ILE A 54 26.27 -13.83 24.43
CA ILE A 54 25.29 -12.79 24.78
C ILE A 54 23.88 -13.39 24.92
N ASN A 55 23.49 -14.28 24.01
CA ASN A 55 22.16 -14.91 23.99
C ASN A 55 21.90 -15.81 25.21
N HIS A 56 22.94 -16.28 25.90
CA HIS A 56 22.82 -17.04 27.16
C HIS A 56 22.67 -16.16 28.40
N SER A 57 22.92 -14.84 28.29
CA SER A 57 22.77 -13.89 29.41
C SER A 57 21.37 -13.27 29.47
N SER A 58 20.95 -12.81 30.65
CA SER A 58 19.64 -12.18 30.82
C SER A 58 19.59 -10.79 30.18
N LEU A 59 18.39 -10.32 29.80
CA LEU A 59 18.20 -8.98 29.25
C LEU A 59 18.78 -7.86 30.14
N GLU A 60 18.68 -8.00 31.45
CA GLU A 60 19.26 -7.05 32.41
C GLU A 60 20.79 -7.06 32.37
N GLN A 61 21.39 -8.25 32.31
CA GLN A 61 22.84 -8.41 32.18
C GLN A 61 23.35 -7.85 30.85
N GLN A 62 22.63 -8.11 29.76
CA GLN A 62 22.94 -7.56 28.44
C GLN A 62 22.88 -6.03 28.44
N HIS A 63 21.84 -5.44 29.03
CA HIS A 63 21.70 -3.99 29.10
C HIS A 63 22.81 -3.36 29.94
N LYS A 64 23.14 -3.95 31.10
CA LYS A 64 24.27 -3.51 31.93
C LYS A 64 25.61 -3.57 31.16
N ALA A 65 25.91 -4.69 30.52
CA ALA A 65 27.14 -4.86 29.73
C ALA A 65 27.21 -3.86 28.55
N LEU A 66 26.07 -3.53 27.93
CA LEU A 66 26.04 -2.52 26.89
C LEU A 66 26.35 -1.12 27.42
N LEU A 67 25.84 -0.77 28.61
CA LEU A 67 26.12 0.51 29.23
C LEU A 67 27.58 0.65 29.67
N GLU A 68 28.26 -0.44 30.01
CA GLU A 68 29.70 -0.42 30.27
C GLU A 68 30.50 -0.08 29.00
N LEU A 69 30.11 -0.62 27.84
CA LEU A 69 30.75 -0.35 26.55
C LEU A 69 30.29 0.96 25.88
N ASN A 70 29.07 1.40 26.17
CA ASN A 70 28.49 2.65 25.67
C ASN A 70 27.58 3.28 26.75
N PRO A 71 28.15 4.06 27.68
CA PRO A 71 27.40 4.69 28.78
C PRO A 71 26.31 5.66 28.33
N SER A 72 26.39 6.13 27.08
CA SER A 72 25.41 7.06 26.50
C SER A 72 24.31 6.37 25.70
N TYR A 73 24.27 5.02 25.63
CA TYR A 73 23.34 4.28 24.77
C TYR A 73 21.88 4.68 25.01
N ASP A 74 21.41 4.69 26.27
CA ASP A 74 20.01 5.02 26.58
C ASP A 74 19.67 6.47 26.21
N LYS A 75 20.58 7.42 26.47
CA LYS A 75 20.42 8.82 26.06
C LYS A 75 20.37 8.95 24.54
N GLN A 76 21.21 8.21 23.81
CA GLN A 76 21.19 8.16 22.35
C GLN A 76 19.87 7.58 21.83
N GLN A 77 19.35 6.51 22.42
CA GLN A 77 18.06 5.93 22.03
C GLN A 77 16.88 6.86 22.33
N GLN A 78 16.91 7.57 23.46
CA GLN A 78 15.90 8.58 23.79
C GLN A 78 15.95 9.77 22.81
N ALA A 79 17.14 10.27 22.49
CA ALA A 79 17.31 11.34 21.51
C ALA A 79 16.81 10.93 20.12
N LEU A 80 17.15 9.72 19.65
CA LEU A 80 16.66 9.17 18.39
C LEU A 80 15.13 9.02 18.35
N LYS A 81 14.50 8.60 19.46
CA LYS A 81 13.04 8.53 19.58
C LYS A 81 12.41 9.93 19.51
N LYS A 82 13.00 10.91 20.20
CA LYS A 82 12.55 12.30 20.19
C LYS A 82 12.68 12.92 18.80
N GLU A 83 13.84 12.76 18.16
CA GLU A 83 14.09 13.23 16.80
C GLU A 83 13.14 12.58 15.78
N ARG A 84 12.86 11.27 15.90
CA ARG A 84 11.86 10.59 15.05
C ARG A 84 10.45 11.13 15.26
N LYS A 85 10.10 11.53 16.47
CA LYS A 85 8.80 12.15 16.79
C LYS A 85 8.72 13.58 16.26
N GLU A 86 9.81 14.34 16.33
CA GLU A 86 9.90 15.71 15.80
C GLU A 86 9.98 15.73 14.26
N LYS A 87 10.64 14.73 13.65
CA LYS A 87 10.70 14.51 12.20
C LYS A 87 9.55 13.68 11.65
N ALA A 88 8.60 13.26 12.48
CA ALA A 88 7.39 12.61 11.99
C ALA A 88 6.66 13.64 11.14
N GLN A 89 6.92 13.59 9.84
CA GLN A 89 6.37 14.53 8.90
C GLN A 89 4.87 14.24 8.84
N GLU A 90 4.08 15.15 9.40
CA GLU A 90 2.64 15.08 9.31
C GLU A 90 2.25 15.09 7.82
N LEU A 91 1.15 14.41 7.49
CA LEU A 91 0.64 14.42 6.13
C LEU A 91 0.40 15.87 5.70
N PRO A 92 0.78 16.26 4.47
CA PRO A 92 0.55 17.62 4.01
C PRO A 92 -0.95 17.95 4.04
N THR A 93 -1.28 19.22 4.22
CA THR A 93 -2.69 19.64 4.23
C THR A 93 -3.31 19.51 2.83
N LEU A 94 -4.60 19.20 2.77
CA LEU A 94 -5.38 19.24 1.54
C LEU A 94 -5.84 20.68 1.31
N GLU A 95 -5.71 21.17 0.08
CA GLU A 95 -6.21 22.48 -0.33
C GLU A 95 -7.74 22.51 -0.22
N ASP A 96 -8.30 23.62 0.27
CA ASP A 96 -9.75 23.83 0.49
C ASP A 96 -10.45 22.79 1.39
N ALA A 97 -9.71 21.99 2.14
CA ALA A 97 -10.30 20.98 3.02
C ALA A 97 -10.88 21.59 4.29
N GLU A 98 -12.17 21.34 4.48
CA GLU A 98 -12.89 21.69 5.71
C GLU A 98 -12.98 20.49 6.66
N GLN A 99 -12.77 20.75 7.95
CA GLN A 99 -12.95 19.76 9.01
C GLN A 99 -14.38 19.21 8.99
N GLY A 100 -14.51 17.89 9.11
CA GLY A 100 -15.78 17.16 9.04
C GLY A 100 -16.33 16.93 7.62
N ARG A 101 -15.76 17.56 6.59
CA ARG A 101 -16.27 17.46 5.20
C ARG A 101 -15.44 16.57 4.27
N VAL A 102 -14.22 16.23 4.66
CA VAL A 102 -13.38 15.35 3.84
C VAL A 102 -13.97 13.95 3.78
N VAL A 103 -14.13 13.40 2.57
CA VAL A 103 -14.51 12.01 2.35
C VAL A 103 -13.46 11.37 1.46
N THR A 104 -12.76 10.37 2.00
CA THR A 104 -11.79 9.57 1.25
C THR A 104 -12.36 8.19 0.93
N ARG A 105 -11.65 7.44 0.09
CA ARG A 105 -12.07 6.08 -0.23
C ARG A 105 -10.87 5.15 -0.36
N MET A 106 -11.09 3.88 -0.04
CA MET A 106 -10.19 2.76 -0.30
C MET A 106 -10.85 1.93 -1.40
N PRO A 107 -10.41 2.02 -2.67
CA PRO A 107 -11.10 1.39 -3.77
C PRO A 107 -10.37 0.17 -4.34
N PRO A 108 -10.27 -0.97 -3.63
CA PRO A 108 -9.67 -2.15 -4.21
C PRO A 108 -10.55 -2.78 -5.29
N GLU A 109 -9.90 -3.33 -6.31
CA GLU A 109 -10.53 -4.29 -7.21
C GLU A 109 -10.39 -5.69 -6.60
N PRO A 110 -11.49 -6.41 -6.31
CA PRO A 110 -11.45 -7.72 -5.66
C PRO A 110 -11.12 -8.84 -6.65
N SER A 111 -9.97 -8.74 -7.32
CA SER A 111 -9.47 -9.68 -8.33
C SER A 111 -8.20 -10.43 -7.91
N LYS A 112 -7.59 -10.05 -6.78
CA LYS A 112 -6.38 -10.64 -6.21
C LYS A 112 -6.22 -10.23 -4.75
N HIS A 113 -5.38 -10.94 -4.00
CA HIS A 113 -5.06 -10.57 -2.63
C HIS A 113 -4.34 -9.21 -2.54
N ALA A 114 -4.52 -8.53 -1.41
CA ALA A 114 -3.85 -7.28 -1.16
C ALA A 114 -2.32 -7.49 -0.99
N HIS A 115 -1.58 -6.39 -1.07
CA HIS A 115 -0.13 -6.38 -0.94
C HIS A 115 0.29 -5.03 -0.35
N LEU A 116 1.56 -4.85 -0.02
CA LEU A 116 2.05 -3.63 0.64
C LEU A 116 1.70 -2.31 -0.09
N GLY A 117 1.62 -2.32 -1.42
CA GLY A 117 1.13 -1.17 -2.19
C GLY A 117 -0.31 -0.75 -1.83
N HIS A 118 -1.21 -1.72 -1.58
CA HIS A 118 -2.57 -1.45 -1.14
C HIS A 118 -2.58 -0.87 0.27
N ALA A 119 -1.77 -1.44 1.19
CA ALA A 119 -1.67 -0.94 2.55
C ALA A 119 -1.28 0.55 2.59
N ILE A 120 -0.32 0.98 1.76
CA ILE A 120 0.06 2.40 1.66
C ILE A 120 -1.12 3.26 1.20
N SER A 121 -1.80 2.86 0.11
CA SER A 121 -2.95 3.60 -0.42
C SER A 121 -4.09 3.71 0.59
N PHE A 122 -4.42 2.61 1.28
CA PHE A 122 -5.47 2.53 2.27
C PHE A 122 -5.16 3.39 3.49
N LEU A 123 -3.97 3.25 4.06
CA LEU A 123 -3.55 4.03 5.22
C LEU A 123 -3.51 5.52 4.91
N ILE A 124 -3.03 5.94 3.73
CA ILE A 124 -3.04 7.36 3.36
C ILE A 124 -4.47 7.91 3.34
N ASN A 125 -5.40 7.22 2.67
CA ASN A 125 -6.81 7.67 2.61
C ASN A 125 -7.45 7.68 4.00
N TYR A 126 -7.20 6.65 4.80
CA TYR A 126 -7.70 6.53 6.17
C TYR A 126 -7.17 7.65 7.08
N LEU A 127 -5.86 7.90 7.06
CA LEU A 127 -5.22 8.93 7.87
C LEU A 127 -5.67 10.34 7.47
N TYR A 128 -5.88 10.62 6.18
CA TYR A 128 -6.47 11.88 5.73
C TYR A 128 -7.88 12.08 6.26
N ALA A 129 -8.74 11.05 6.19
CA ALA A 129 -10.07 11.14 6.78
C ALA A 129 -9.98 11.42 8.29
N LYS A 130 -9.10 10.75 9.04
CA LYS A 130 -8.92 11.01 10.48
C LYS A 130 -8.38 12.41 10.79
N MET A 131 -7.39 12.88 10.04
CA MET A 131 -6.80 14.22 10.19
C MET A 131 -7.84 15.33 10.02
N TYR A 132 -8.83 15.13 9.16
CA TYR A 132 -9.92 16.09 8.92
C TYR A 132 -11.24 15.74 9.59
N GLN A 133 -11.26 14.77 10.53
CA GLN A 133 -12.50 14.28 11.17
C GLN A 133 -13.61 13.94 10.15
N GLY A 134 -13.19 13.47 8.97
CA GLY A 134 -14.01 13.14 7.84
C GLY A 134 -14.45 11.68 7.84
N LYS A 135 -14.86 11.20 6.66
CA LYS A 135 -15.31 9.82 6.44
C LYS A 135 -14.38 9.06 5.50
N VAL A 136 -14.28 7.76 5.71
CA VAL A 136 -13.58 6.82 4.83
C VAL A 136 -14.55 5.75 4.31
N VAL A 137 -14.59 5.56 3.00
CA VAL A 137 -15.44 4.56 2.35
C VAL A 137 -14.58 3.42 1.79
N LEU A 138 -14.86 2.17 2.18
CA LEU A 138 -14.33 1.01 1.47
C LEU A 138 -15.21 0.74 0.25
N ARG A 139 -14.72 1.03 -0.95
CA ARG A 139 -15.47 0.88 -2.21
C ARG A 139 -14.91 -0.27 -3.02
N LEU A 140 -15.56 -1.43 -2.97
CA LEU A 140 -15.15 -2.59 -3.76
C LEU A 140 -15.42 -2.30 -5.25
N ASP A 141 -14.38 -2.14 -6.06
CA ASP A 141 -14.48 -1.88 -7.49
C ASP A 141 -14.63 -3.20 -8.27
N ASP A 142 -15.77 -3.86 -8.09
CA ASP A 142 -16.12 -5.20 -8.56
C ASP A 142 -16.83 -5.24 -9.93
N THR A 143 -16.57 -4.26 -10.80
CA THR A 143 -17.25 -4.13 -12.09
C THR A 143 -16.75 -5.10 -13.17
N ASN A 144 -15.70 -5.88 -12.88
CA ASN A 144 -15.21 -6.93 -13.78
C ASN A 144 -15.74 -8.31 -13.33
N PRO A 145 -16.78 -8.86 -13.98
CA PRO A 145 -17.35 -10.14 -13.58
C PRO A 145 -16.41 -11.33 -13.80
N GLU A 146 -15.42 -11.22 -14.70
CA GLU A 146 -14.49 -12.31 -15.00
C GLU A 146 -13.52 -12.58 -13.87
N THR A 147 -13.11 -11.53 -13.15
CA THR A 147 -12.02 -11.60 -12.17
C THR A 147 -12.48 -11.33 -10.74
N ALA A 148 -13.61 -10.64 -10.55
CA ALA A 148 -14.14 -10.37 -9.21
C ALA A 148 -14.55 -11.69 -8.52
N ARG A 149 -14.04 -11.92 -7.31
CA ARG A 149 -14.38 -13.10 -6.50
C ARG A 149 -14.63 -12.72 -5.05
N GLN A 150 -15.57 -13.40 -4.42
CA GLN A 150 -15.91 -13.20 -3.00
C GLN A 150 -14.70 -13.44 -2.08
N GLU A 151 -13.85 -14.42 -2.40
CA GLU A 151 -12.63 -14.70 -1.63
C GLU A 151 -11.70 -13.49 -1.50
N TYR A 152 -11.60 -12.66 -2.54
CA TYR A 152 -10.77 -11.46 -2.53
C TYR A 152 -11.46 -10.32 -1.79
N VAL A 153 -12.79 -10.23 -1.85
CA VAL A 153 -13.56 -9.28 -1.03
C VAL A 153 -13.33 -9.55 0.45
N ASP A 154 -13.49 -10.80 0.87
CA ASP A 154 -13.37 -11.21 2.27
C ASP A 154 -11.95 -10.96 2.79
N ALA A 155 -10.93 -11.39 2.03
CA ALA A 155 -9.52 -11.18 2.39
C ALA A 155 -9.15 -9.69 2.48
N MET A 156 -9.67 -8.86 1.57
CA MET A 156 -9.41 -7.42 1.61
C MET A 156 -10.08 -6.73 2.80
N GLN A 157 -11.28 -7.18 3.19
CA GLN A 157 -11.96 -6.66 4.37
C GLN A 157 -11.18 -7.02 5.64
N GLU A 158 -10.72 -8.28 5.76
CA GLU A 158 -9.85 -8.72 6.86
C GLU A 158 -8.54 -7.91 6.91
N ASP A 159 -7.85 -7.76 5.77
CA ASP A 159 -6.60 -6.99 5.69
C ASP A 159 -6.81 -5.51 6.11
N VAL A 160 -7.90 -4.89 5.66
CA VAL A 160 -8.20 -3.48 5.97
C VAL A 160 -8.59 -3.29 7.44
N ILE A 161 -9.49 -4.14 7.95
CA ILE A 161 -10.10 -3.98 9.27
C ILE A 161 -9.19 -4.56 10.35
N ASP A 162 -8.79 -5.82 10.23
CA ASP A 162 -8.14 -6.56 11.30
C ASP A 162 -6.61 -6.36 11.28
N TYR A 163 -6.00 -6.37 10.09
CA TYR A 163 -4.54 -6.24 9.99
C TYR A 163 -4.08 -4.78 10.05
N LEU A 164 -4.67 -3.90 9.25
CA LEU A 164 -4.28 -2.49 9.20
C LEU A 164 -4.96 -1.61 10.26
N GLY A 165 -6.08 -2.05 10.83
CA GLY A 165 -6.88 -1.23 11.76
C GLY A 165 -7.50 0.00 11.09
N ALA A 166 -7.68 -0.03 9.77
CA ALA A 166 -8.19 1.08 8.96
C ALA A 166 -9.71 0.95 8.78
N GLN A 167 -10.46 1.00 9.88
CA GLN A 167 -11.91 0.79 9.90
C GLN A 167 -12.65 1.78 8.97
N PRO A 168 -13.36 1.32 7.93
CA PRO A 168 -14.19 2.19 7.10
C PRO A 168 -15.47 2.61 7.84
N ASP A 169 -15.99 3.80 7.53
CA ASP A 169 -17.29 4.28 8.01
C ASP A 169 -18.45 3.66 7.20
N GLU A 170 -18.17 3.31 5.94
CA GLU A 170 -19.13 2.70 5.02
C GLU A 170 -18.39 1.74 4.07
N THR A 171 -19.03 0.62 3.74
CA THR A 171 -18.57 -0.30 2.70
C THR A 171 -19.61 -0.37 1.60
N VAL A 172 -19.20 -0.16 0.35
CA VAL A 172 -20.07 -0.18 -0.83
C VAL A 172 -19.46 -1.02 -1.94
N ALA A 173 -20.29 -1.73 -2.71
CA ALA A 173 -19.86 -2.34 -3.96
C ALA A 173 -20.14 -1.40 -5.14
N ALA A 174 -19.27 -1.42 -6.15
CA ALA A 174 -19.49 -0.67 -7.38
C ALA A 174 -20.64 -1.29 -8.18
N SER A 175 -20.79 -2.61 -8.15
CA SER A 175 -21.85 -3.39 -8.81
C SER A 175 -23.27 -3.02 -8.33
N ASP A 176 -23.45 -2.66 -7.05
CA ASP A 176 -24.74 -2.18 -6.52
C ASP A 176 -25.22 -0.89 -7.21
N HIS A 177 -24.31 -0.16 -7.86
CA HIS A 177 -24.58 1.12 -8.53
C HIS A 177 -24.75 1.00 -10.06
N MET A 178 -24.77 -0.20 -10.64
CA MET A 178 -24.83 -0.38 -12.10
C MET A 178 -26.02 0.34 -12.75
N ASN A 179 -27.20 0.31 -12.12
CA ASN A 179 -28.38 1.04 -12.60
C ASN A 179 -28.12 2.56 -12.72
N ARG A 180 -27.37 3.13 -11.77
CA ARG A 180 -27.00 4.54 -11.78
C ARG A 180 -26.00 4.84 -12.90
N TYR A 181 -25.03 3.95 -13.13
CA TYR A 181 -24.07 4.09 -14.22
C TYR A 181 -24.77 4.05 -15.59
N TYR A 182 -25.72 3.12 -15.78
CA TYR A 182 -26.52 3.07 -17.00
C TYR A 182 -27.35 4.33 -17.22
N ALA A 183 -27.99 4.86 -16.18
CA ALA A 183 -28.72 6.12 -16.28
C ALA A 183 -27.80 7.30 -16.69
N TYR A 184 -26.58 7.37 -16.15
CA TYR A 184 -25.62 8.38 -16.58
C TYR A 184 -25.13 8.17 -18.01
N ALA A 185 -24.89 6.93 -18.44
CA ALA A 185 -24.55 6.64 -19.84
C ALA A 185 -25.64 7.12 -20.81
N GLU A 186 -26.91 6.85 -20.48
CA GLU A 186 -28.07 7.30 -21.26
C GLU A 186 -28.16 8.85 -21.31
N GLN A 187 -27.86 9.53 -20.20
CA GLN A 187 -27.80 11.00 -20.17
C GLN A 187 -26.65 11.55 -21.03
N LEU A 188 -25.48 10.90 -21.00
CA LEU A 188 -24.34 11.30 -21.82
C LEU A 188 -24.63 11.12 -23.31
N ILE A 189 -25.25 10.00 -23.68
CA ILE A 189 -25.72 9.75 -25.05
C ILE A 189 -26.73 10.83 -25.45
N ALA A 190 -27.74 11.10 -24.60
CA ALA A 190 -28.76 12.14 -24.86
C ALA A 190 -28.17 13.54 -25.07
N LYS A 191 -27.06 13.86 -24.40
CA LYS A 191 -26.34 15.13 -24.55
C LYS A 191 -25.32 15.14 -25.70
N GLY A 192 -25.22 14.07 -26.48
CA GLY A 192 -24.22 13.92 -27.55
C GLY A 192 -22.78 13.85 -27.05
N ARG A 193 -22.58 13.44 -25.78
CA ARG A 193 -21.25 13.33 -25.12
C ARG A 193 -20.72 11.89 -25.05
N ALA A 194 -21.50 10.92 -25.53
CA ALA A 194 -21.12 9.52 -25.67
C ALA A 194 -21.77 8.93 -26.93
N TYR A 195 -21.13 7.94 -27.53
CA TYR A 195 -21.61 7.21 -28.70
C TYR A 195 -21.20 5.73 -28.60
N VAL A 196 -21.92 4.86 -29.31
CA VAL A 196 -21.63 3.42 -29.40
C VAL A 196 -20.67 3.18 -30.57
N CYS A 197 -19.64 2.38 -30.35
CA CYS A 197 -18.62 2.07 -31.33
C CYS A 197 -18.51 0.56 -31.50
N ASN A 198 -18.80 0.07 -32.71
CA ASN A 198 -18.61 -1.33 -33.11
C ASN A 198 -17.43 -1.49 -34.08
N CYS A 199 -16.41 -0.64 -33.95
CA CYS A 199 -15.14 -0.86 -34.66
C CYS A 199 -14.38 -2.00 -33.96
N PRO A 200 -13.70 -2.89 -34.72
CA PRO A 200 -12.80 -3.88 -34.12
C PRO A 200 -11.75 -3.22 -33.21
N GLN A 201 -11.33 -3.92 -32.15
CA GLN A 201 -10.41 -3.39 -31.15
C GLN A 201 -9.10 -2.84 -31.75
N ASP A 202 -8.53 -3.52 -32.75
CA ASP A 202 -7.32 -3.07 -33.45
C ASP A 202 -7.56 -1.76 -34.23
N ALA A 203 -8.74 -1.60 -34.83
CA ALA A 203 -9.12 -0.37 -35.51
C ALA A 203 -9.27 0.79 -34.51
N ILE A 204 -9.91 0.54 -33.36
CA ILE A 204 -10.01 1.53 -32.27
C ILE A 204 -8.62 1.98 -31.81
N LYS A 205 -7.71 1.02 -31.60
CA LYS A 205 -6.33 1.30 -31.16
C LYS A 205 -5.57 2.15 -32.18
N GLN A 206 -5.67 1.80 -33.46
CA GLN A 206 -5.01 2.55 -34.54
C GLN A 206 -5.60 3.95 -34.71
N GLN A 207 -6.93 4.09 -34.70
CA GLN A 207 -7.63 5.37 -34.81
C GLN A 207 -7.25 6.32 -33.65
N ARG A 208 -7.20 5.83 -32.41
CA ARG A 208 -6.73 6.61 -31.25
C ARG A 208 -5.28 7.06 -31.42
N ARG A 209 -4.40 6.17 -31.89
CA ARG A 209 -2.99 6.48 -32.16
C ARG A 209 -2.84 7.59 -33.19
N ASP A 210 -3.63 7.51 -34.26
CA ASP A 210 -3.61 8.48 -35.36
C ASP A 210 -4.44 9.73 -35.07
N ARG A 211 -5.11 9.80 -33.91
CA ARG A 211 -6.06 10.87 -33.53
C ARG A 211 -7.15 11.08 -34.58
N LYS A 212 -7.63 9.99 -35.18
CA LYS A 212 -8.69 10.00 -36.19
C LYS A 212 -10.00 9.57 -35.55
N ASP A 213 -11.06 10.25 -35.93
CA ASP A 213 -12.42 9.89 -35.52
C ASP A 213 -12.82 8.55 -36.16
N CYS A 214 -13.47 7.68 -35.40
CA CYS A 214 -14.14 6.52 -35.97
C CYS A 214 -15.42 6.95 -36.71
N PRO A 215 -15.90 6.18 -37.70
CA PRO A 215 -17.14 6.51 -38.42
C PRO A 215 -18.37 6.67 -37.51
N HIS A 216 -18.38 5.98 -36.37
CA HIS A 216 -19.50 5.96 -35.44
C HIS A 216 -19.63 7.22 -34.58
N ARG A 217 -18.56 8.03 -34.49
CA ARG A 217 -18.53 9.22 -33.63
C ARG A 217 -19.61 10.25 -33.98
N ASN A 218 -19.94 10.37 -35.27
CA ASN A 218 -20.91 11.31 -35.79
C ASN A 218 -22.29 10.67 -36.08
N GLN A 219 -22.57 9.48 -35.53
CA GLN A 219 -23.88 8.85 -35.65
C GLN A 219 -24.98 9.68 -34.98
N SER A 220 -26.20 9.52 -35.47
CA SER A 220 -27.36 10.20 -34.89
C SER A 220 -27.62 9.73 -33.45
N LEU A 221 -28.27 10.60 -32.66
CA LEU A 221 -28.71 10.25 -31.32
C LEU A 221 -29.63 9.01 -31.30
N ALA A 222 -30.52 8.89 -32.28
CA ALA A 222 -31.45 7.77 -32.39
C ALA A 222 -30.71 6.44 -32.61
N GLN A 223 -29.69 6.44 -33.46
CA GLN A 223 -28.84 5.26 -33.68
C GLN A 223 -28.11 4.86 -32.40
N ASN A 224 -27.46 5.81 -31.72
CA ASN A 224 -26.74 5.54 -30.48
C ASN A 224 -27.66 4.97 -29.38
N LYS A 225 -28.86 5.53 -29.20
CA LYS A 225 -29.85 5.01 -28.24
C LYS A 225 -30.31 3.60 -28.59
N SER A 226 -30.53 3.32 -29.87
CA SER A 226 -30.93 1.98 -30.34
C SER A 226 -29.83 0.95 -30.08
N LEU A 227 -28.60 1.25 -30.49
CA LEU A 227 -27.45 0.36 -30.28
C LEU A 227 -27.17 0.11 -28.80
N TRP A 228 -27.19 1.15 -27.97
CA TRP A 228 -27.02 1.01 -26.53
C TRP A 228 -28.07 0.09 -25.88
N LYS A 229 -29.33 0.22 -26.30
CA LYS A 229 -30.42 -0.63 -25.81
C LYS A 229 -30.19 -2.10 -26.20
N ARG A 230 -29.75 -2.36 -27.43
CA ARG A 230 -29.41 -3.72 -27.91
C ARG A 230 -28.29 -4.34 -27.08
N MET A 231 -27.21 -3.59 -26.84
CA MET A 231 -26.09 -4.05 -25.99
C MET A 231 -26.56 -4.41 -24.58
N LYS A 232 -27.37 -3.54 -23.95
CA LYS A 232 -27.89 -3.77 -22.59
C LYS A 232 -28.84 -4.99 -22.52
N ASN A 233 -29.52 -5.30 -23.61
CA ASN A 233 -30.41 -6.46 -23.71
C ASN A 233 -29.68 -7.77 -24.02
N GLY A 234 -28.35 -7.74 -24.25
CA GLY A 234 -27.59 -8.93 -24.66
C GLY A 234 -27.80 -9.33 -26.12
N GLU A 235 -28.18 -8.37 -26.98
CA GLU A 235 -28.40 -8.60 -28.43
C GLU A 235 -27.13 -8.34 -29.29
N SER A 236 -25.97 -8.31 -28.64
CA SER A 236 -24.65 -8.09 -29.22
C SER A 236 -23.67 -9.08 -28.64
N GLU A 237 -22.72 -9.53 -29.45
CA GLU A 237 -21.66 -10.44 -29.00
C GLU A 237 -20.63 -9.70 -28.14
N GLU A 238 -19.88 -10.47 -27.34
CA GLU A 238 -18.79 -9.91 -26.55
C GLU A 238 -17.71 -9.29 -27.46
N GLY A 239 -17.46 -7.99 -27.28
CA GLY A 239 -16.48 -7.24 -28.06
C GLY A 239 -16.97 -6.71 -29.43
N GLU A 240 -18.26 -6.88 -29.75
CA GLU A 240 -18.91 -6.34 -30.96
C GLU A 240 -19.10 -4.82 -30.93
#